data_AF-D0MTT2-F1
#
_entry.id   AF-D0MTT2-F1
#
_cell.length_a   1.000
_cell.length_b   1.000
_cell.length_c   1.000
_cell.angle_alpha   90.00
_cell.angle_beta   90.00
_cell.angle_gamma   90.00
#
_symmetry.space_group_name_H-M   'P 1'
#
loop_
_entity.id
_entity.type
_entity.pdbx_description
1 polymer ?
#
loop_
_entity_poly.entity_id
_entity_poly.type
_entity_poly.pdbx_seq_one_letter_code
_entity_poly.pdbx_strand_id
1 'polypeptide(L)'
;MTESVRCVVFGLQGDAELTEVLTFLRGFSALYGSGLALHSETRASSAEVEALVAQQLKNNPVQVNERRRALPNQVNQHGQGELFTRISVDQKELIVFGKTPLMQWMKQQLLESRYTTASPAPATPEAPPLRLFISGDRAQVGKSTVCLGLVGALLRSGYAASDIAYIKPATQCEKPQLVTKFCRQQGITCCEVGPILFYKGFTREFLKGETETSAQLLEKAKQKVEEVGKGKKVVVVDGVGYPAVGSICGVSNAHVAKKLKTPVVLVGKKGVGDAVDSFNLNATFFESHGVKVLGGIFNRLPEDGFYSLEHCRENVTAYFEQFQSEKRVYGFLPELTDGGHSALFAEKTSEEGQNDSVSGVFLTAAEDELATKVVDAFVQSIDLTKLLVDAEASKEPAKAVGSNGTKAVVPKANTKPKRARNFEIPTSFETVELPSFSALNAVEIPTSTETMALPAFNTMEIPTSTETMALPSYDTVEIPTSTETMPL
;
A
#
# COMPACT_ATOMS: atom_id res chain seq x y z
N MET A 1 -0.03 29.25 -18.16
CA MET A 1 0.92 28.79 -19.20
C MET A 1 1.84 27.80 -18.51
N THR A 2 1.89 26.55 -18.94
CA THR A 2 2.80 25.56 -18.34
C THR A 2 4.24 25.95 -18.66
N GLU A 3 5.05 26.26 -17.64
CA GLU A 3 6.48 26.54 -17.81
C GLU A 3 7.13 25.34 -18.51
N SER A 4 7.61 25.56 -19.74
CA SER A 4 8.25 24.52 -20.52
C SER A 4 9.73 24.47 -20.17
N VAL A 5 10.15 23.43 -19.46
CA VAL A 5 11.53 23.14 -19.14
C VAL A 5 12.17 22.39 -20.31
N ARG A 6 13.31 22.85 -20.80
CA ARG A 6 14.11 22.11 -21.79
C ARG A 6 15.39 21.62 -21.13
N CYS A 7 15.64 20.32 -21.22
CA CYS A 7 16.84 19.67 -20.68
C CYS A 7 17.63 19.04 -21.81
N VAL A 8 18.91 19.42 -21.96
CA VAL A 8 19.83 18.83 -22.93
C VAL A 8 21.03 18.25 -22.18
N VAL A 9 21.19 16.94 -22.20
CA VAL A 9 22.28 16.23 -21.54
C VAL A 9 23.42 15.99 -22.51
N PHE A 10 24.63 16.33 -22.10
CA PHE A 10 25.86 16.12 -22.84
C PHE A 10 26.76 15.12 -22.11
N GLY A 11 27.28 14.14 -22.82
CA GLY A 11 28.17 13.14 -22.23
C GLY A 11 28.95 12.34 -23.26
N LEU A 12 29.87 11.52 -22.77
CA LEU A 12 30.67 10.63 -23.61
C LEU A 12 29.83 9.42 -24.06
N GLN A 13 29.99 9.02 -25.32
CA GLN A 13 29.31 7.82 -25.84
C GLN A 13 29.79 6.57 -25.11
N GLY A 14 28.85 5.74 -24.64
CA GLY A 14 29.15 4.53 -23.87
C GLY A 14 29.42 4.76 -22.38
N ASP A 15 29.27 5.98 -21.88
CA ASP A 15 29.37 6.29 -20.46
C ASP A 15 28.18 5.71 -19.67
N ALA A 16 28.49 4.96 -18.61
CA ALA A 16 27.51 4.40 -17.70
C ALA A 16 26.73 5.50 -16.96
N GLU A 17 27.39 6.59 -16.54
CA GLU A 17 26.71 7.69 -15.84
C GLU A 17 25.70 8.38 -16.75
N LEU A 18 26.04 8.57 -18.04
CA LEU A 18 25.11 9.11 -19.03
C LEU A 18 23.89 8.21 -19.21
N THR A 19 24.11 6.89 -19.30
CA THR A 19 23.01 5.93 -19.46
C THR A 19 22.04 5.98 -18.29
N GLU A 20 22.55 6.06 -17.07
CA GLU A 20 21.75 6.19 -15.85
C GLU A 20 21.00 7.51 -15.78
N VAL A 21 21.65 8.63 -16.13
CA VAL A 21 21.02 9.95 -16.19
C VAL A 21 19.88 9.95 -17.21
N LEU A 22 20.10 9.46 -18.43
CA LEU A 22 19.06 9.42 -19.45
C LEU A 22 17.89 8.53 -19.04
N THR A 23 18.14 7.42 -18.35
CA THR A 23 17.11 6.55 -17.80
C THR A 23 16.28 7.28 -16.73
N PHE A 24 16.95 7.94 -15.78
CA PHE A 24 16.29 8.77 -14.77
C PHE A 24 15.44 9.87 -15.41
N LEU A 25 15.98 10.60 -16.40
CA LEU A 25 15.30 11.73 -17.03
C LEU A 25 14.11 11.32 -17.89
N ARG A 26 14.15 10.15 -18.53
CA ARG A 26 13.00 9.59 -19.24
C ARG A 26 11.87 9.27 -18.27
N GLY A 27 12.18 8.60 -17.15
CA GLY A 27 11.20 8.37 -16.08
C GLY A 27 10.69 9.67 -15.46
N PHE A 28 11.58 10.65 -15.27
CA PHE A 28 11.23 11.97 -14.75
C PHE A 28 10.34 12.76 -15.73
N SER A 29 10.61 12.71 -17.03
CA SER A 29 9.79 13.35 -18.08
C SER A 29 8.39 12.74 -18.15
N ALA A 30 8.27 11.42 -18.00
CA ALA A 30 6.97 10.76 -17.87
C ALA A 30 6.19 11.26 -16.64
N LEU A 31 6.87 11.47 -15.51
CA LEU A 31 6.26 12.01 -14.29
C LEU A 31 5.93 13.51 -14.37
N TYR A 32 6.78 14.30 -15.03
CA TYR A 32 6.64 15.76 -15.16
C TYR A 32 5.63 16.17 -16.25
N GLY A 33 5.39 15.28 -17.22
CA GLY A 33 4.46 15.50 -18.33
C GLY A 33 5.00 16.42 -19.43
N SER A 34 4.10 16.97 -20.24
CA SER A 34 4.43 17.79 -21.42
C SER A 34 5.23 19.08 -21.15
N GLY A 35 5.44 19.43 -19.88
CA GLY A 35 6.26 20.56 -19.46
C GLY A 35 7.77 20.30 -19.46
N LEU A 36 8.25 19.08 -19.71
CA LEU A 36 9.69 18.77 -19.78
C LEU A 36 10.08 18.17 -21.12
N ALA A 37 10.84 18.94 -21.92
CA ALA A 37 11.43 18.48 -23.18
C ALA A 37 12.86 17.98 -22.94
N LEU A 38 13.09 16.67 -23.11
CA LEU A 38 14.39 16.03 -22.92
C LEU A 38 15.09 15.76 -24.25
N HIS A 39 16.36 16.18 -24.36
CA HIS A 39 17.25 15.87 -25.47
C HIS A 39 18.60 15.39 -24.93
N SER A 40 19.33 14.63 -25.74
CA SER A 40 20.68 14.16 -25.39
C SER A 40 21.61 14.30 -26.59
N GLU A 41 22.83 14.77 -26.35
CA GLU A 41 23.90 14.82 -27.34
C GLU A 41 25.13 14.08 -26.80
N THR A 42 25.61 13.10 -27.57
CA THR A 42 26.81 12.33 -27.22
C THR A 42 28.00 12.77 -28.06
N ARG A 43 29.20 12.59 -27.51
CA ARG A 43 30.47 12.82 -28.21
C ARG A 43 31.38 11.61 -28.12
N ALA A 44 32.29 11.49 -29.07
CA ALA A 44 33.17 10.33 -29.21
C ALA A 44 34.39 10.41 -28.28
N SER A 45 34.77 11.62 -27.85
CA SER A 45 35.93 11.85 -27.00
C SER A 45 35.66 12.84 -25.87
N SER A 46 36.36 12.69 -24.74
CA SER A 46 36.28 13.64 -23.63
C SER A 46 36.66 15.06 -24.04
N ALA A 47 37.62 15.22 -24.96
CA ALA A 47 38.04 16.52 -25.47
C ALA A 47 36.91 17.26 -26.23
N GLU A 48 36.06 16.52 -26.94
CA GLU A 48 34.86 17.09 -27.58
C GLU A 48 33.80 17.51 -26.55
N VAL A 49 33.62 16.73 -25.48
CA VAL A 49 32.74 17.11 -24.36
C VAL A 49 33.26 18.39 -23.70
N GLU A 50 34.57 18.49 -23.47
CA GLU A 50 35.24 19.69 -22.94
C GLU A 50 35.05 20.92 -23.84
N ALA A 51 35.21 20.77 -25.15
CA ALA A 51 35.00 21.84 -26.11
C ALA A 51 33.55 22.35 -26.07
N LEU A 52 32.58 21.45 -25.91
CA LEU A 52 31.17 21.82 -25.73
C LEU A 52 30.93 22.56 -24.41
N VAL A 53 31.54 22.14 -23.30
CA VAL A 53 31.45 22.87 -22.03
C VAL A 53 31.94 24.31 -22.22
N ALA A 54 33.14 24.48 -22.81
CA ALA A 54 33.70 25.80 -23.09
C ALA A 54 32.80 26.64 -24.01
N GLN A 55 32.14 26.01 -24.98
CA GLN A 55 31.18 26.68 -25.86
C GLN A 55 29.92 27.13 -25.12
N GLN A 56 29.32 26.27 -24.29
CA GLN A 56 28.08 26.59 -23.58
C GLN A 56 28.31 27.64 -22.48
N LEU A 57 29.50 27.67 -21.87
CA LEU A 57 29.86 28.67 -20.86
C LEU A 57 30.07 30.08 -21.42
N LYS A 58 30.37 30.24 -22.72
CA LYS A 58 30.52 31.56 -23.36
C LYS A 58 29.26 32.44 -23.27
N ASN A 59 28.10 31.81 -23.13
CA ASN A 59 26.82 32.49 -23.02
C ASN A 59 26.46 32.88 -21.57
N ASN A 60 27.41 32.73 -20.64
CA ASN A 60 27.29 33.09 -19.22
C ASN A 60 26.04 32.50 -18.52
N PRO A 61 25.76 31.18 -18.65
CA PRO A 61 24.65 30.54 -17.95
C PRO A 61 24.88 30.51 -16.45
N VAL A 62 23.80 30.40 -15.67
CA VAL A 62 23.88 30.24 -14.22
C VAL A 62 24.40 28.84 -13.90
N GLN A 63 25.58 28.76 -13.27
CA GLN A 63 26.14 27.48 -12.84
C GLN A 63 25.53 27.07 -11.49
N VAL A 64 24.90 25.90 -11.46
CA VAL A 64 24.24 25.36 -10.26
C VAL A 64 25.26 24.78 -9.28
N ASN A 65 26.36 24.24 -9.79
CA ASN A 65 27.44 23.67 -8.99
C ASN A 65 28.80 23.92 -9.66
N GLU A 66 29.86 23.91 -8.84
CA GLU A 66 31.22 23.93 -9.37
C GLU A 66 31.56 22.59 -10.04
N ARG A 67 32.46 22.69 -11.02
CA ARG A 67 32.99 21.55 -11.75
C ARG A 67 33.98 20.76 -10.90
N ARG A 68 34.02 19.43 -11.03
CA ARG A 68 35.09 18.64 -10.38
C ARG A 68 36.44 19.04 -10.97
N ARG A 69 37.29 19.67 -10.15
CA ARG A 69 38.71 19.87 -10.51
C ARG A 69 39.48 18.60 -10.20
N ALA A 70 40.32 18.17 -11.14
CA ALA A 70 41.32 17.15 -10.85
C ALA A 70 42.27 17.65 -9.76
N LEU A 71 42.51 16.84 -8.72
CA LEU A 71 43.55 17.10 -7.74
C LEU A 71 44.93 17.03 -8.43
N PRO A 72 45.90 17.91 -8.10
CA PRO A 72 47.13 18.08 -8.88
C PRO A 72 48.04 16.84 -9.02
N ASN A 73 47.83 15.80 -8.21
CA ASN A 73 48.76 14.65 -8.09
C ASN A 73 48.16 13.29 -8.47
N GLN A 74 47.06 13.24 -9.21
CA GLN A 74 46.64 12.01 -9.89
C GLN A 74 46.62 12.23 -11.40
N VAL A 75 47.69 11.78 -12.06
CA VAL A 75 47.71 11.61 -13.52
C VAL A 75 46.80 10.43 -13.86
N ASN A 76 45.49 10.67 -13.91
CA ASN A 76 44.56 9.74 -14.55
C ASN A 76 44.72 9.90 -16.06
N GLN A 77 45.05 8.81 -16.74
CA GLN A 77 45.28 8.76 -18.19
C GLN A 77 44.03 9.01 -19.06
N HIS A 78 42.92 9.44 -18.48
CA HIS A 78 41.76 9.96 -19.18
C HIS A 78 41.31 11.25 -18.50
N GLY A 79 41.57 12.40 -19.13
CA GLY A 79 40.87 13.63 -18.79
C GLY A 79 39.38 13.38 -18.99
N GLN A 80 38.65 13.16 -17.90
CA GLN A 80 37.26 12.74 -17.95
C GLN A 80 36.40 13.92 -18.38
N GLY A 81 35.77 13.83 -19.55
CA GLY A 81 34.74 14.77 -19.98
C GLY A 81 33.53 14.59 -19.07
N GLU A 82 33.50 15.34 -17.96
CA GLU A 82 32.42 15.28 -16.97
C GLU A 82 31.08 15.55 -17.67
N LEU A 83 30.12 14.62 -17.53
CA LEU A 83 28.76 14.78 -18.00
C LEU A 83 28.18 16.09 -17.45
N PHE A 84 27.51 16.85 -18.30
CA PHE A 84 26.86 18.08 -17.89
C PHE A 84 25.53 18.24 -18.61
N THR A 85 24.66 19.06 -18.04
CA THR A 85 23.31 19.27 -18.55
C THR A 85 23.01 20.75 -18.62
N ARG A 86 22.46 21.16 -19.76
CA ARG A 86 21.90 22.51 -19.93
C ARG A 86 20.40 22.47 -19.69
N ILE A 87 19.91 23.35 -18.83
CA ILE A 87 18.50 23.43 -18.47
C ILE A 87 17.99 24.84 -18.75
N SER A 88 16.96 24.94 -19.58
CA SER A 88 16.28 26.21 -19.90
C SER A 88 14.94 26.25 -19.16
N VAL A 89 14.75 27.24 -18.27
CA VAL A 89 13.52 27.48 -17.51
C VAL A 89 13.30 28.99 -17.40
N ASP A 90 12.10 29.50 -17.75
CA ASP A 90 11.70 30.91 -17.59
C ASP A 90 12.74 31.94 -18.06
N GLN A 91 13.25 31.75 -19.28
CA GLN A 91 14.29 32.60 -19.89
C GLN A 91 15.65 32.57 -19.19
N LYS A 92 15.85 31.69 -18.20
CA LYS A 92 17.14 31.42 -17.56
C LYS A 92 17.76 30.16 -18.17
N GLU A 93 19.05 30.25 -18.45
CA GLU A 93 19.88 29.11 -18.85
C GLU A 93 20.74 28.69 -17.66
N LEU A 94 20.61 27.42 -17.27
CA LEU A 94 21.33 26.80 -16.16
C LEU A 94 22.27 25.73 -16.70
N ILE A 95 23.41 25.57 -16.05
CA ILE A 95 24.31 24.43 -16.26
C ILE A 95 24.51 23.67 -14.95
N VAL A 96 24.39 22.36 -15.04
CA VAL A 96 24.63 21.42 -13.95
C VAL A 96 25.68 20.41 -14.38
N PHE A 97 26.70 20.21 -13.55
CA PHE A 97 27.78 19.24 -13.81
C PHE A 97 27.59 17.98 -12.95
N GLY A 98 27.72 16.83 -13.58
CA GLY A 98 27.64 15.51 -12.96
C GLY A 98 26.20 15.02 -12.71
N LYS A 99 26.08 13.70 -12.58
CA LYS A 99 24.81 12.99 -12.32
C LYS A 99 24.13 13.44 -11.02
N THR A 100 24.84 13.40 -9.90
CA THR A 100 24.23 13.62 -8.57
C THR A 100 23.63 15.02 -8.42
N PRO A 101 24.34 16.11 -8.77
CA PRO A 101 23.78 17.46 -8.70
C PRO A 101 22.59 17.63 -9.64
N LEU A 102 22.62 17.05 -10.85
CA LEU A 102 21.49 17.08 -11.78
C LEU A 102 20.24 16.41 -11.21
N MET A 103 20.39 15.19 -10.69
CA MET A 103 19.26 14.46 -10.11
C MET A 103 18.69 15.19 -8.89
N GLN A 104 19.54 15.77 -8.04
CA GLN A 104 19.10 16.56 -6.88
C GLN A 104 18.38 17.83 -7.32
N TRP A 105 18.96 18.58 -8.26
CA TRP A 105 18.36 19.81 -8.79
C TRP A 105 17.00 19.53 -9.39
N MET A 106 16.84 18.47 -10.19
CA MET A 106 15.54 18.14 -10.78
C MET A 106 14.50 17.71 -9.75
N LYS A 107 14.89 16.93 -8.74
CA LYS A 107 13.99 16.54 -7.65
C LYS A 107 13.52 17.76 -6.85
N GLN A 108 14.43 18.63 -6.44
CA GLN A 108 14.13 19.78 -5.60
C GLN A 108 13.45 20.91 -6.40
N GLN A 109 14.04 21.32 -7.50
CA GLN A 109 13.62 22.55 -8.19
C GLN A 109 12.47 22.35 -9.16
N LEU A 110 12.25 21.14 -9.69
CA LEU A 110 11.13 20.88 -10.60
C LEU A 110 10.00 20.10 -9.93
N LEU A 111 10.32 19.12 -9.08
CA LEU A 111 9.29 18.35 -8.38
C LEU A 111 8.73 19.13 -7.19
N GLU A 112 9.57 19.59 -6.25
CA GLU A 112 9.07 20.27 -5.04
C GLU A 112 8.44 21.64 -5.36
N SER A 113 8.95 22.38 -6.35
CA SER A 113 8.36 23.67 -6.78
C SER A 113 6.93 23.51 -7.29
N ARG A 114 6.62 22.47 -8.08
CA ARG A 114 5.22 22.17 -8.47
C ARG A 114 4.33 21.82 -7.29
N TYR A 115 4.85 21.08 -6.30
CA TYR A 115 4.06 20.72 -5.12
C TYR A 115 3.93 21.88 -4.10
N THR A 116 4.77 22.91 -4.18
CA THR A 116 4.71 24.10 -3.31
C THR A 116 4.09 25.34 -3.98
N THR A 117 4.04 25.41 -5.31
CA THR A 117 3.55 26.60 -6.05
C THR A 117 2.37 26.35 -6.98
N ALA A 118 1.75 25.17 -6.97
CA ALA A 118 0.51 24.95 -7.72
C ALA A 118 -0.69 25.69 -7.09
N SER A 119 -0.77 27.00 -7.34
CA SER A 119 -2.06 27.68 -7.40
C SER A 119 -2.75 27.24 -8.69
N PRO A 120 -3.95 26.64 -8.62
CA PRO A 120 -4.51 26.02 -9.80
C PRO A 120 -5.06 27.07 -10.76
N ALA A 121 -4.72 26.94 -12.04
CA ALA A 121 -5.57 27.45 -13.10
C ALA A 121 -7.00 26.90 -12.88
N PRO A 122 -8.05 27.70 -13.14
CA PRO A 122 -9.42 27.28 -12.90
C PRO A 122 -9.76 26.17 -13.90
N ALA A 123 -9.69 24.93 -13.44
CA ALA A 123 -10.33 23.81 -14.12
C ALA A 123 -11.84 23.93 -13.85
N THR A 124 -12.62 23.73 -14.91
CA THR A 124 -14.07 23.52 -14.86
C THR A 124 -14.46 22.54 -13.74
N PRO A 125 -15.69 22.61 -13.21
CA PRO A 125 -16.13 21.75 -12.11
C PRO A 125 -16.21 20.30 -12.59
N GLU A 126 -15.09 19.61 -12.58
CA GLU A 126 -15.01 18.18 -12.86
C GLU A 126 -15.61 17.42 -11.69
N ALA A 127 -16.37 16.37 -12.01
CA ALA A 127 -16.91 15.47 -11.01
C ALA A 127 -15.78 14.89 -10.16
N PRO A 128 -15.96 14.71 -8.85
CA PRO A 128 -14.93 14.11 -8.01
C PRO A 128 -14.57 12.70 -8.52
N PRO A 129 -13.29 12.30 -8.46
CA PRO A 129 -12.86 10.99 -8.93
C PRO A 129 -13.60 9.88 -8.19
N LEU A 130 -13.72 8.72 -8.84
CA LEU A 130 -14.04 7.48 -8.13
C LEU A 130 -12.94 7.20 -7.11
N ARG A 131 -13.31 7.04 -5.85
CA ARG A 131 -12.39 6.62 -4.79
C ARG A 131 -12.70 5.19 -4.42
N LEU A 132 -11.66 4.37 -4.32
CA LEU A 132 -11.78 3.01 -3.84
C LEU A 132 -10.81 2.82 -2.69
N PHE A 133 -11.34 2.56 -1.50
CA PHE A 133 -10.53 2.33 -0.31
C PHE A 133 -10.25 0.84 -0.16
N ILE A 134 -8.98 0.46 -0.20
CA ILE A 134 -8.54 -0.92 -0.03
C ILE A 134 -8.08 -1.07 1.42
N SER A 135 -8.81 -1.85 2.20
CA SER A 135 -8.40 -2.24 3.54
C SER A 135 -8.16 -3.74 3.61
N GLY A 136 -7.57 -4.22 4.68
CA GLY A 136 -7.19 -5.61 4.85
C GLY A 136 -7.77 -6.12 6.15
N ASP A 137 -8.11 -7.41 6.20
CA ASP A 137 -8.63 -8.04 7.41
C ASP A 137 -7.62 -8.03 8.58
N ARG A 138 -6.32 -8.05 8.24
CA ARG A 138 -5.18 -7.93 9.15
C ARG A 138 -3.98 -7.25 8.48
N ALA A 139 -2.94 -6.99 9.27
CA ALA A 139 -1.66 -6.53 8.73
C ALA A 139 -1.05 -7.60 7.77
N GLN A 140 -0.26 -7.14 6.79
CA GLN A 140 0.48 -7.99 5.85
C GLN A 140 -0.36 -8.99 4.99
N VAL A 141 -1.68 -8.79 4.88
CA VAL A 141 -2.53 -9.59 3.96
C VAL A 141 -2.26 -9.34 2.47
N GLY A 142 -1.45 -8.32 2.13
CA GLY A 142 -1.09 -7.96 0.76
C GLY A 142 -1.91 -6.80 0.16
N LYS A 143 -2.44 -5.89 0.99
CA LYS A 143 -3.16 -4.69 0.54
C LYS A 143 -2.38 -3.90 -0.53
N SER A 144 -1.13 -3.54 -0.26
CA SER A 144 -0.28 -2.81 -1.22
C SER A 144 -0.09 -3.58 -2.54
N THR A 145 0.02 -4.91 -2.48
CA THR A 145 0.12 -5.78 -3.66
C THR A 145 -1.19 -5.79 -4.46
N VAL A 146 -2.34 -5.85 -3.78
CA VAL A 146 -3.67 -5.72 -4.39
C VAL A 146 -3.83 -4.33 -5.01
N CYS A 147 -3.36 -3.26 -4.36
CA CYS A 147 -3.35 -1.91 -4.91
C CYS A 147 -2.47 -1.80 -6.17
N LEU A 148 -1.29 -2.44 -6.18
CA LEU A 148 -0.43 -2.55 -7.36
C LEU A 148 -1.15 -3.26 -8.51
N GLY A 149 -1.74 -4.43 -8.23
CA GLY A 149 -2.53 -5.18 -9.21
C GLY A 149 -3.69 -4.36 -9.77
N LEU A 150 -4.44 -3.67 -8.91
CA LEU A 150 -5.54 -2.80 -9.29
C LEU A 150 -5.09 -1.64 -10.19
N VAL A 151 -4.03 -0.92 -9.80
CA VAL A 151 -3.49 0.19 -10.59
C VAL A 151 -2.99 -0.29 -11.95
N GLY A 152 -2.27 -1.42 -12.01
CA GLY A 152 -1.83 -1.99 -13.27
C GLY A 152 -2.98 -2.51 -14.15
N ALA A 153 -4.03 -3.09 -13.55
CA ALA A 153 -5.22 -3.53 -14.26
C ALA A 153 -6.03 -2.36 -14.83
N LEU A 154 -6.06 -1.22 -14.14
CA LEU A 154 -6.63 0.03 -14.67
C LEU A 154 -5.85 0.51 -15.92
N LEU A 155 -4.52 0.51 -15.89
CA LEU A 155 -3.71 0.84 -17.06
C LEU A 155 -4.00 -0.09 -18.24
N ARG A 156 -4.05 -1.40 -17.99
CA ARG A 156 -4.34 -2.42 -19.01
C ARG A 156 -5.77 -2.36 -19.56
N SER A 157 -6.72 -1.83 -18.78
CA SER A 157 -8.09 -1.61 -19.23
C SER A 157 -8.28 -0.27 -19.97
N GLY A 158 -7.19 0.47 -20.23
CA GLY A 158 -7.18 1.65 -21.10
C GLY A 158 -7.23 2.99 -20.38
N TYR A 159 -7.13 3.02 -19.05
CA TYR A 159 -6.93 4.28 -18.32
C TYR A 159 -5.52 4.82 -18.59
N ALA A 160 -5.41 6.13 -18.86
CA ALA A 160 -4.10 6.76 -18.93
C ALA A 160 -3.50 6.86 -17.50
N ALA A 161 -2.18 6.84 -17.38
CA ALA A 161 -1.51 7.07 -16.10
C ALA A 161 -1.92 8.41 -15.44
N SER A 162 -2.21 9.43 -16.26
CA SER A 162 -2.72 10.72 -15.81
C SER A 162 -4.13 10.65 -15.22
N ASP A 163 -4.93 9.64 -15.55
CA ASP A 163 -6.30 9.44 -15.04
C ASP A 163 -6.33 8.76 -13.66
N ILE A 164 -5.20 8.20 -13.21
CA ILE A 164 -5.12 7.39 -11.99
C ILE A 164 -4.31 8.15 -10.95
N ALA A 165 -4.68 7.97 -9.69
CA ALA A 165 -3.79 8.27 -8.58
C ALA A 165 -3.83 7.20 -7.49
N TYR A 166 -2.74 7.14 -6.73
CA TYR A 166 -2.56 6.21 -5.61
C TYR A 166 -2.13 6.97 -4.36
N ILE A 167 -2.72 6.66 -3.21
CA ILE A 167 -2.35 7.33 -1.96
C ILE A 167 -2.51 6.41 -0.76
N LYS A 168 -1.54 6.48 0.15
CA LYS A 168 -1.69 6.02 1.54
C LYS A 168 -2.06 7.22 2.41
N PRO A 169 -3.33 7.41 2.83
CA PRO A 169 -3.70 8.56 3.66
C PRO A 169 -3.13 8.47 5.07
N ALA A 170 -2.84 7.25 5.54
CA ALA A 170 -2.12 6.98 6.75
C ALA A 170 -1.12 5.84 6.52
N THR A 171 0.05 5.89 7.18
CA THR A 171 1.08 4.85 7.05
C THR A 171 1.90 4.69 8.32
N GLN A 172 2.52 3.52 8.49
CA GLN A 172 3.54 3.23 9.50
C GLN A 172 4.95 3.15 8.88
N CYS A 173 5.04 3.20 7.55
CA CYS A 173 6.27 2.98 6.80
C CYS A 173 6.58 4.19 5.92
N GLU A 174 7.83 4.65 5.99
CA GLU A 174 8.37 5.73 5.16
C GLU A 174 9.14 5.21 3.94
N LYS A 175 9.52 3.92 3.94
CA LYS A 175 10.28 3.32 2.85
C LYS A 175 9.39 3.17 1.60
N PRO A 176 9.93 3.48 0.39
CA PRO A 176 9.20 3.25 -0.85
C PRO A 176 8.82 1.78 -1.05
N GLN A 177 7.53 1.54 -1.26
CA GLN A 177 7.01 0.20 -1.56
C GLN A 177 6.93 -0.04 -3.06
N LEU A 178 6.85 -1.32 -3.45
CA LEU A 178 6.76 -1.76 -4.84
C LEU A 178 5.67 -1.01 -5.63
N VAL A 179 4.48 -0.83 -5.05
CA VAL A 179 3.38 -0.08 -5.67
C VAL A 179 3.73 1.38 -5.95
N THR A 180 4.47 2.06 -5.06
CA THR A 180 4.88 3.45 -5.31
C THR A 180 5.93 3.51 -6.40
N LYS A 181 6.93 2.63 -6.36
CA LYS A 181 7.97 2.54 -7.39
C LYS A 181 7.34 2.29 -8.77
N PHE A 182 6.36 1.38 -8.84
CA PHE A 182 5.57 1.14 -10.04
C PHE A 182 4.80 2.38 -10.49
N CYS A 183 4.08 3.06 -9.59
CA CYS A 183 3.36 4.30 -9.93
C CYS A 183 4.31 5.35 -10.52
N ARG A 184 5.48 5.56 -9.90
CA ARG A 184 6.50 6.49 -10.38
C ARG A 184 7.00 6.12 -11.77
N GLN A 185 7.31 4.85 -12.00
CA GLN A 185 7.80 4.36 -13.29
C GLN A 185 6.76 4.52 -14.40
N GLN A 186 5.48 4.33 -14.09
CA GLN A 186 4.37 4.47 -15.04
C GLN A 186 3.85 5.91 -15.18
N GLY A 187 4.39 6.88 -14.42
CA GLY A 187 3.92 8.27 -14.44
C GLY A 187 2.56 8.51 -13.75
N ILE A 188 2.16 7.62 -12.84
CA ILE A 188 0.94 7.75 -12.03
C ILE A 188 1.23 8.66 -10.84
N THR A 189 0.32 9.60 -10.56
CA THR A 189 0.42 10.46 -9.38
C THR A 189 0.28 9.61 -8.11
N CYS A 190 1.28 9.67 -7.22
CA CYS A 190 1.29 8.86 -6.01
C CYS A 190 1.74 9.61 -4.75
N CYS A 191 1.17 9.26 -3.60
CA CYS A 191 1.60 9.75 -2.28
C CYS A 191 1.80 8.54 -1.33
N GLU A 192 3.06 8.17 -1.11
CA GLU A 192 3.43 6.99 -0.31
C GLU A 192 3.44 7.25 1.19
N VAL A 193 3.98 8.40 1.59
CA VAL A 193 3.94 8.89 2.96
C VAL A 193 2.79 9.86 3.04
N GLY A 194 1.67 9.35 3.54
CA GLY A 194 0.46 10.14 3.77
C GLY A 194 0.65 11.21 4.84
N PRO A 195 -0.35 12.10 4.98
CA PRO A 195 -0.33 13.15 5.99
C PRO A 195 -0.43 12.62 7.43
N ILE A 196 -0.82 11.35 7.63
CA ILE A 196 -0.83 10.69 8.94
C ILE A 196 0.28 9.63 8.96
N LEU A 197 1.41 9.96 9.58
CA LEU A 197 2.53 9.04 9.78
C LEU A 197 2.55 8.55 11.23
N PHE A 198 2.27 7.27 11.44
CA PHE A 198 2.34 6.62 12.74
C PHE A 198 3.78 6.21 13.07
N TYR A 199 4.59 7.16 13.52
CA TYR A 199 5.95 6.88 14.03
C TYR A 199 5.93 6.31 15.45
N LYS A 200 7.06 5.73 15.88
CA LYS A 200 7.24 5.21 17.23
C LYS A 200 7.06 6.33 18.26
N GLY A 201 6.04 6.23 19.11
CA GLY A 201 5.73 7.23 20.13
C GLY A 201 4.49 8.07 19.83
N PHE A 202 4.08 8.17 18.55
CA PHE A 202 2.96 9.01 18.11
C PHE A 202 1.68 8.84 18.94
N THR A 203 1.27 7.61 19.22
CA THR A 203 0.03 7.35 19.97
C THR A 203 0.10 7.79 21.43
N ARG A 204 1.30 7.77 22.04
CA ARG A 204 1.51 8.27 23.41
C ARG A 204 1.48 9.79 23.45
N GLU A 205 2.11 10.44 22.48
CA GLU A 205 2.08 11.90 22.31
C GLU A 205 0.66 12.39 22.05
N PHE A 206 -0.11 11.67 21.22
CA PHE A 206 -1.52 11.97 20.96
C PHE A 206 -2.36 11.95 22.25
N LEU A 207 -2.19 10.91 23.09
CA LEU A 207 -2.89 10.82 24.38
C LEU A 207 -2.52 11.94 25.35
N LYS A 208 -1.32 12.52 25.22
CA LYS A 208 -0.87 13.68 26.00
C LYS A 208 -1.32 15.03 25.42
N GLY A 209 -1.96 15.03 24.25
CA GLY A 209 -2.33 16.25 23.53
C GLY A 209 -1.14 16.97 22.89
N GLU A 210 -0.04 16.26 22.66
CA GLU A 210 1.21 16.80 22.08
C GLU A 210 1.22 16.74 20.54
N THR A 211 0.20 16.12 19.92
CA THR A 211 0.03 16.04 18.47
C THR A 211 -1.21 16.81 18.02
N GLU A 212 -1.45 16.83 16.71
CA GLU A 212 -2.72 17.30 16.15
C GLU A 212 -3.91 16.48 16.64
N THR A 213 -5.07 17.13 16.72
CA THR A 213 -6.34 16.49 17.08
C THR A 213 -6.83 15.53 15.99
N SER A 214 -7.71 14.58 16.35
CA SER A 214 -8.34 13.67 15.39
C SER A 214 -8.99 14.40 14.22
N ALA A 215 -9.67 15.53 14.48
CA ALA A 215 -10.34 16.31 13.45
C ALA A 215 -9.35 16.92 12.44
N GLN A 216 -8.22 17.44 12.93
CA GLN A 216 -7.15 18.00 12.09
C GLN A 216 -6.49 16.91 11.24
N LEU A 217 -6.16 15.76 11.84
CA LEU A 217 -5.57 14.62 11.13
C LEU A 217 -6.51 14.09 10.03
N LEU A 218 -7.80 13.91 10.33
CA LEU A 218 -8.79 13.49 9.33
C LEU A 218 -8.97 14.50 8.21
N GLU A 219 -8.96 15.80 8.52
CA GLU A 219 -9.05 16.84 7.50
C GLU A 219 -7.81 16.88 6.61
N LYS A 220 -6.61 16.73 7.18
CA LYS A 220 -5.38 16.60 6.40
C LYS A 220 -5.40 15.39 5.47
N ALA A 221 -5.85 14.23 5.96
CA ALA A 221 -6.04 13.04 5.12
C ALA A 221 -7.00 13.30 3.96
N LYS A 222 -8.14 13.95 4.23
CA LYS A 222 -9.12 14.32 3.20
C LYS A 222 -8.53 15.27 2.17
N GLN A 223 -7.89 16.35 2.61
CA GLN A 223 -7.30 17.36 1.73
C GLN A 223 -6.22 16.74 0.84
N LYS A 224 -5.37 15.85 1.38
CA LYS A 224 -4.32 15.22 0.57
C LYS A 224 -4.88 14.26 -0.47
N VAL A 225 -5.93 13.51 -0.14
CA VAL A 225 -6.63 12.65 -1.11
C VAL A 225 -7.33 13.48 -2.19
N GLU A 226 -7.95 14.62 -1.82
CA GLU A 226 -8.56 15.56 -2.77
C GLU A 226 -7.53 16.21 -3.70
N GLU A 227 -6.37 16.61 -3.16
CA GLU A 227 -5.24 17.18 -3.90
C GLU A 227 -4.69 16.18 -4.93
N VAL A 228 -4.35 14.96 -4.47
CA VAL A 228 -3.80 13.89 -5.33
C VAL A 228 -4.83 13.41 -6.38
N GLY A 229 -6.12 13.49 -6.04
CA GLY A 229 -7.23 13.11 -6.92
C GLY A 229 -7.68 14.18 -7.91
N LYS A 230 -7.11 15.38 -7.90
CA LYS A 230 -7.53 16.47 -8.78
C LYS A 230 -7.25 16.13 -10.25
N GLY A 231 -8.29 16.21 -11.09
CA GLY A 231 -8.20 15.87 -12.52
C GLY A 231 -8.04 14.38 -12.80
N LYS A 232 -8.32 13.52 -11.80
CA LYS A 232 -8.23 12.06 -11.93
C LYS A 232 -9.62 11.46 -12.16
N LYS A 233 -9.66 10.29 -12.80
CA LYS A 233 -10.87 9.46 -12.90
C LYS A 233 -10.99 8.51 -11.72
N VAL A 234 -9.87 7.91 -11.28
CA VAL A 234 -9.84 6.93 -10.19
C VAL A 234 -8.71 7.23 -9.21
N VAL A 235 -9.02 7.17 -7.91
CA VAL A 235 -8.05 7.24 -6.81
C VAL A 235 -8.11 5.96 -6.01
N VAL A 236 -7.00 5.23 -5.98
CA VAL A 236 -6.81 4.05 -5.13
C VAL A 236 -6.27 4.51 -3.78
N VAL A 237 -7.05 4.28 -2.73
CA VAL A 237 -6.72 4.66 -1.36
C VAL A 237 -6.27 3.42 -0.60
N ASP A 238 -4.98 3.30 -0.32
CA ASP A 238 -4.38 2.13 0.34
C ASP A 238 -4.37 2.32 1.87
N GLY A 239 -5.15 1.48 2.55
CA GLY A 239 -5.27 1.49 3.99
C GLY A 239 -4.05 0.95 4.73
N VAL A 240 -3.97 1.25 6.02
CA VAL A 240 -2.86 0.82 6.88
C VAL A 240 -3.30 -0.33 7.80
N GLY A 241 -2.47 -1.37 7.91
CA GLY A 241 -2.74 -2.50 8.81
C GLY A 241 -4.11 -3.15 8.61
N TYR A 242 -4.99 -3.03 9.60
CA TYR A 242 -6.35 -3.58 9.65
C TYR A 242 -7.37 -2.48 9.99
N PRO A 243 -8.70 -2.70 9.90
CA PRO A 243 -9.68 -1.62 9.87
C PRO A 243 -9.62 -0.64 11.04
N ALA A 244 -9.32 -1.15 12.25
CA ALA A 244 -9.24 -0.37 13.48
C ALA A 244 -7.85 0.26 13.75
N VAL A 245 -6.83 0.04 12.92
CA VAL A 245 -5.53 0.72 13.09
C VAL A 245 -5.74 2.24 13.02
N GLY A 246 -5.34 2.96 14.06
CA GLY A 246 -5.56 4.40 14.22
C GLY A 246 -6.73 4.79 15.14
N SER A 247 -7.49 3.82 15.68
CA SER A 247 -8.65 4.08 16.56
C SER A 247 -8.31 4.89 17.82
N ILE A 248 -7.13 4.66 18.43
CA ILE A 248 -6.63 5.44 19.57
C ILE A 248 -6.60 6.95 19.29
N CYS A 249 -6.35 7.32 18.03
CA CYS A 249 -6.26 8.71 17.59
C CYS A 249 -7.55 9.18 16.88
N GLY A 250 -8.62 8.38 16.84
CA GLY A 250 -9.86 8.70 16.10
C GLY A 250 -9.67 8.77 14.58
N VAL A 251 -8.64 8.14 14.04
CA VAL A 251 -8.25 8.18 12.62
C VAL A 251 -8.10 6.78 12.03
N SER A 252 -8.94 5.83 12.49
CA SER A 252 -8.90 4.48 11.93
C SER A 252 -9.22 4.46 10.43
N ASN A 253 -8.92 3.37 9.73
CA ASN A 253 -9.29 3.24 8.31
C ASN A 253 -10.80 3.51 8.10
N ALA A 254 -11.66 3.10 9.04
CA ALA A 254 -13.09 3.41 9.00
C ALA A 254 -13.38 4.91 9.13
N HIS A 255 -12.67 5.63 10.02
CA HIS A 255 -12.80 7.08 10.14
C HIS A 255 -12.34 7.81 8.88
N VAL A 256 -11.21 7.40 8.30
CA VAL A 256 -10.70 7.97 7.06
C VAL A 256 -11.67 7.70 5.90
N ALA A 257 -12.13 6.46 5.74
CA ALA A 257 -13.08 6.11 4.68
C ALA A 257 -14.41 6.88 4.82
N LYS A 258 -14.93 7.02 6.04
CA LYS A 258 -16.12 7.84 6.35
C LYS A 258 -15.91 9.30 5.98
N LYS A 259 -14.77 9.88 6.38
CA LYS A 259 -14.42 11.28 6.10
C LYS A 259 -14.32 11.54 4.59
N LEU A 260 -13.81 10.57 3.83
CA LEU A 260 -13.68 10.61 2.38
C LEU A 260 -14.99 10.28 1.63
N LYS A 261 -16.01 9.77 2.35
CA LYS A 261 -17.24 9.20 1.78
C LYS A 261 -16.97 8.16 0.69
N THR A 262 -15.98 7.31 0.94
CA THR A 262 -15.53 6.31 -0.02
C THR A 262 -15.99 4.92 0.41
N PRO A 263 -16.44 4.08 -0.53
CA PRO A 263 -16.66 2.67 -0.26
C PRO A 263 -15.33 1.94 0.02
N VAL A 264 -15.43 0.78 0.68
CA VAL A 264 -14.29 -0.06 1.05
C VAL A 264 -14.38 -1.44 0.40
N VAL A 265 -13.25 -1.95 -0.08
CA VAL A 265 -13.02 -3.36 -0.40
C VAL A 265 -12.08 -3.95 0.65
N LEU A 266 -12.42 -5.12 1.17
CA LEU A 266 -11.59 -5.84 2.13
C LEU A 266 -10.72 -6.87 1.43
N VAL A 267 -9.42 -6.86 1.72
CA VAL A 267 -8.50 -7.91 1.32
C VAL A 267 -8.44 -8.95 2.45
N GLY A 268 -8.93 -10.15 2.17
CA GLY A 268 -8.92 -11.30 3.08
C GLY A 268 -7.82 -12.30 2.75
N LYS A 269 -7.55 -13.24 3.67
CA LYS A 269 -6.58 -14.33 3.48
C LYS A 269 -7.21 -15.59 2.87
N LYS A 270 -6.36 -16.60 2.64
CA LYS A 270 -6.71 -17.99 2.31
C LYS A 270 -7.47 -18.68 3.45
N GLY A 271 -8.17 -19.76 3.09
CA GLY A 271 -8.94 -20.61 4.01
C GLY A 271 -10.39 -20.16 4.13
N VAL A 272 -11.34 -21.10 4.03
CA VAL A 272 -12.78 -20.78 3.96
C VAL A 272 -13.28 -20.10 5.23
N GLY A 273 -13.07 -20.73 6.40
CA GLY A 273 -13.52 -20.19 7.68
C GLY A 273 -12.84 -18.85 8.02
N ASP A 274 -11.51 -18.81 7.93
CA ASP A 274 -10.74 -17.59 8.24
C ASP A 274 -11.11 -16.43 7.32
N ALA A 275 -11.31 -16.68 6.01
CA ALA A 275 -11.77 -15.68 5.05
C ALA A 275 -13.15 -15.12 5.41
N VAL A 276 -14.12 -16.00 5.72
CA VAL A 276 -15.49 -15.61 6.04
C VAL A 276 -15.57 -14.88 7.39
N ASP A 277 -15.00 -15.45 8.43
CA ASP A 277 -15.06 -14.90 9.79
C ASP A 277 -14.35 -13.55 9.86
N SER A 278 -13.13 -13.48 9.30
CA SER A 278 -12.38 -12.23 9.25
C SER A 278 -13.09 -11.19 8.40
N PHE A 279 -13.70 -11.56 7.28
CA PHE A 279 -14.48 -10.62 6.47
C PHE A 279 -15.66 -10.05 7.26
N ASN A 280 -16.48 -10.90 7.87
CA ASN A 280 -17.66 -10.47 8.62
C ASN A 280 -17.30 -9.53 9.78
N LEU A 281 -16.27 -9.89 10.56
CA LEU A 281 -15.80 -9.10 11.69
C LEU A 281 -15.32 -7.71 11.23
N ASN A 282 -14.48 -7.68 10.20
CA ASN A 282 -13.88 -6.44 9.70
C ASN A 282 -14.89 -5.57 8.95
N ALA A 283 -15.82 -6.17 8.20
CA ALA A 283 -16.90 -5.45 7.54
C ALA A 283 -17.81 -4.77 8.57
N THR A 284 -18.17 -5.48 9.65
CA THR A 284 -18.98 -4.93 10.75
C THR A 284 -18.34 -3.68 11.35
N PHE A 285 -17.01 -3.64 11.49
CA PHE A 285 -16.32 -2.46 11.99
C PHE A 285 -16.52 -1.24 11.08
N PHE A 286 -16.35 -1.38 9.76
CA PHE A 286 -16.63 -0.30 8.81
C PHE A 286 -18.11 0.11 8.79
N GLU A 287 -19.01 -0.86 8.77
CA GLU A 287 -20.46 -0.63 8.72
C GLU A 287 -20.97 0.08 9.98
N SER A 288 -20.42 -0.25 11.17
CA SER A 288 -20.73 0.45 12.42
C SER A 288 -20.33 1.93 12.40
N HIS A 289 -19.40 2.32 11.53
CA HIS A 289 -19.03 3.72 11.30
C HIS A 289 -19.85 4.39 10.18
N GLY A 290 -20.76 3.65 9.53
CA GLY A 290 -21.55 4.12 8.39
C GLY A 290 -20.79 4.10 7.06
N VAL A 291 -19.76 3.26 6.93
CA VAL A 291 -19.00 3.10 5.68
C VAL A 291 -19.53 1.90 4.91
N LYS A 292 -19.84 2.08 3.62
CA LYS A 292 -20.27 0.98 2.75
C LYS A 292 -19.08 0.06 2.46
N VAL A 293 -19.25 -1.22 2.77
CA VAL A 293 -18.34 -2.29 2.36
C VAL A 293 -18.90 -2.92 1.09
N LEU A 294 -18.15 -2.89 0.01
CA LEU A 294 -18.57 -3.46 -1.28
C LEU A 294 -18.43 -4.97 -1.29
N GLY A 295 -17.37 -5.50 -0.69
CA GLY A 295 -17.01 -6.88 -0.88
C GLY A 295 -15.57 -7.20 -0.53
N GLY A 296 -15.16 -8.41 -0.90
CA GLY A 296 -13.87 -9.00 -0.59
C GLY A 296 -13.05 -9.34 -1.84
N ILE A 297 -11.73 -9.18 -1.72
CA ILE A 297 -10.72 -9.83 -2.57
C ILE A 297 -9.93 -10.77 -1.65
N PHE A 298 -9.85 -12.05 -1.97
CA PHE A 298 -9.15 -13.02 -1.13
C PHE A 298 -7.79 -13.33 -1.73
N ASN A 299 -6.72 -13.19 -0.95
CA ASN A 299 -5.35 -13.15 -1.44
C ASN A 299 -4.47 -14.23 -0.81
N ARG A 300 -3.40 -14.58 -1.55
CA ARG A 300 -2.40 -15.59 -1.19
C ARG A 300 -2.98 -16.99 -1.06
N LEU A 301 -3.83 -17.39 -2.00
CA LEU A 301 -4.44 -18.72 -1.98
C LEU A 301 -3.46 -19.73 -2.58
N PRO A 302 -3.22 -20.87 -1.90
CA PRO A 302 -2.35 -21.91 -2.42
C PRO A 302 -2.98 -22.52 -3.67
N GLU A 303 -2.16 -23.01 -4.59
CA GLU A 303 -2.66 -23.65 -5.81
C GLU A 303 -3.35 -24.98 -5.49
N ASP A 304 -2.82 -25.73 -4.52
CA ASP A 304 -3.25 -27.07 -4.14
C ASP A 304 -3.59 -27.21 -2.66
N GLY A 305 -4.04 -28.41 -2.28
CA GLY A 305 -4.46 -28.75 -0.93
C GLY A 305 -5.91 -28.37 -0.59
N PHE A 306 -6.29 -28.67 0.66
CA PHE A 306 -7.66 -28.52 1.17
C PHE A 306 -8.16 -27.07 1.16
N TYR A 307 -7.25 -26.10 1.29
CA TYR A 307 -7.54 -24.67 1.19
C TYR A 307 -7.00 -24.06 -0.10
N SER A 308 -6.93 -24.86 -1.18
CA SER A 308 -6.57 -24.39 -2.51
C SER A 308 -7.48 -23.27 -3.00
N LEU A 309 -7.00 -22.58 -4.03
CA LEU A 309 -7.71 -21.49 -4.66
C LEU A 309 -9.10 -21.88 -5.12
N GLU A 310 -9.24 -23.04 -5.75
CA GLU A 310 -10.54 -23.55 -6.25
C GLU A 310 -11.52 -23.83 -5.11
N HIS A 311 -11.10 -24.56 -4.07
CA HIS A 311 -11.95 -24.90 -2.93
C HIS A 311 -12.36 -23.64 -2.15
N CYS A 312 -11.43 -22.70 -1.95
CA CYS A 312 -11.76 -21.42 -1.33
C CYS A 312 -12.73 -20.62 -2.21
N ARG A 313 -12.52 -20.61 -3.53
CA ARG A 313 -13.38 -19.91 -4.48
C ARG A 313 -14.81 -20.40 -4.38
N GLU A 314 -15.02 -21.71 -4.45
CA GLU A 314 -16.36 -22.32 -4.38
C GLU A 314 -17.06 -21.95 -3.07
N ASN A 315 -16.44 -22.27 -1.93
CA ASN A 315 -17.10 -22.19 -0.63
C ASN A 315 -17.29 -20.75 -0.13
N VAL A 316 -16.31 -19.88 -0.34
CA VAL A 316 -16.44 -18.46 0.04
C VAL A 316 -17.47 -17.77 -0.84
N THR A 317 -17.51 -18.06 -2.14
CA THR A 317 -18.55 -17.51 -3.04
C THR A 317 -19.94 -17.98 -2.61
N ALA A 318 -20.11 -19.27 -2.33
CA ALA A 318 -21.38 -19.83 -1.85
C ALA A 318 -21.87 -19.15 -0.55
N TYR A 319 -20.96 -18.87 0.40
CA TYR A 319 -21.30 -18.12 1.60
C TYR A 319 -21.81 -16.72 1.27
N PHE A 320 -21.12 -15.97 0.40
CA PHE A 320 -21.54 -14.61 0.05
C PHE A 320 -22.91 -14.60 -0.65
N GLU A 321 -23.16 -15.54 -1.55
CA GLU A 321 -24.44 -15.65 -2.25
C GLU A 321 -25.60 -15.98 -1.30
N GLN A 322 -25.36 -16.83 -0.29
CA GLN A 322 -26.38 -17.25 0.65
C GLN A 322 -26.63 -16.22 1.77
N PHE A 323 -25.57 -15.57 2.27
CA PHE A 323 -25.61 -14.82 3.53
C PHE A 323 -25.19 -13.35 3.41
N GLN A 324 -24.59 -12.92 2.30
CA GLN A 324 -24.12 -11.55 2.09
C GLN A 324 -24.62 -10.96 0.77
N SER A 325 -25.94 -10.95 0.55
CA SER A 325 -26.57 -10.55 -0.72
C SER A 325 -26.22 -9.13 -1.21
N GLU A 326 -25.80 -8.23 -0.31
CA GLU A 326 -25.37 -6.86 -0.64
C GLU A 326 -23.87 -6.69 -0.89
N LYS A 327 -23.07 -7.74 -0.66
CA LYS A 327 -21.61 -7.70 -0.78
C LYS A 327 -21.15 -8.70 -1.83
N ARG A 328 -20.02 -8.41 -2.46
CA ARG A 328 -19.49 -9.22 -3.56
C ARG A 328 -18.17 -9.89 -3.22
N VAL A 329 -17.91 -11.02 -3.87
CA VAL A 329 -16.56 -11.54 -4.00
C VAL A 329 -16.03 -11.08 -5.35
N TYR A 330 -14.99 -10.25 -5.34
CA TYR A 330 -14.42 -9.70 -6.57
C TYR A 330 -13.38 -10.62 -7.19
N GLY A 331 -12.81 -11.53 -6.41
CA GLY A 331 -11.92 -12.56 -6.92
C GLY A 331 -10.98 -13.13 -5.88
N PHE A 332 -10.14 -14.05 -6.36
CA PHE A 332 -9.27 -14.92 -5.57
C PHE A 332 -7.88 -14.92 -6.19
N LEU A 333 -6.89 -14.33 -5.51
CA LEU A 333 -5.52 -14.22 -6.00
C LEU A 333 -4.67 -15.39 -5.49
N PRO A 334 -3.87 -16.01 -6.37
CA PRO A 334 -2.95 -17.07 -5.97
C PRO A 334 -1.81 -16.51 -5.10
N GLU A 335 -1.16 -17.40 -4.36
CA GLU A 335 0.11 -17.11 -3.71
C GLU A 335 1.21 -17.00 -4.76
N LEU A 336 1.74 -15.79 -4.96
CA LEU A 336 2.85 -15.56 -5.88
C LEU A 336 4.16 -16.01 -5.21
N THR A 337 4.71 -17.11 -5.71
CA THR A 337 6.02 -17.61 -5.28
C THR A 337 7.08 -17.26 -6.32
N ASP A 338 8.27 -16.90 -5.86
CA ASP A 338 9.48 -16.82 -6.69
C ASP A 338 10.33 -18.05 -6.37
N GLY A 339 10.06 -19.18 -7.04
CA GLY A 339 10.92 -20.38 -6.96
C GLY A 339 10.99 -21.06 -5.59
N GLY A 340 9.91 -21.03 -4.81
CA GLY A 340 9.82 -21.71 -3.50
C GLY A 340 9.80 -20.80 -2.27
N HIS A 341 10.04 -19.50 -2.45
CA HIS A 341 9.80 -18.48 -1.42
C HIS A 341 8.64 -17.57 -1.87
N SER A 342 7.69 -17.25 -0.98
CA SER A 342 6.66 -16.24 -1.29
C SER A 342 7.39 -14.94 -1.65
N ALA A 343 7.22 -14.46 -2.88
CA ALA A 343 7.94 -13.31 -3.46
C ALA A 343 7.80 -12.03 -2.62
N LEU A 344 6.82 -12.02 -1.72
CA LEU A 344 6.44 -10.90 -0.86
C LEU A 344 7.04 -10.99 0.56
N PHE A 345 7.89 -11.98 0.87
CA PHE A 345 8.61 -12.07 2.15
C PHE A 345 9.90 -11.25 2.19
N ALA A 346 10.35 -10.67 1.08
CA ALA A 346 11.54 -9.81 1.04
C ALA A 346 11.42 -8.54 1.93
N GLU A 347 10.23 -8.21 2.43
CA GLU A 347 10.05 -7.15 3.44
C GLU A 347 10.47 -7.58 4.86
N LYS A 348 10.66 -8.88 5.16
CA LYS A 348 10.99 -9.38 6.51
C LYS A 348 12.47 -9.32 6.88
N THR A 349 13.40 -9.35 5.92
CA THR A 349 14.83 -9.57 6.22
C THR A 349 15.65 -8.31 6.43
N SER A 350 15.06 -7.11 6.40
CA SER A 350 15.80 -5.84 6.52
C SER A 350 15.65 -5.13 7.88
N GLU A 351 15.10 -5.79 8.89
CA GLU A 351 15.00 -5.24 10.25
C GLU A 351 16.22 -5.53 11.14
N GLU A 352 17.10 -6.46 10.74
CA GLU A 352 18.36 -6.72 11.45
C GLU A 352 19.56 -6.68 10.50
N GLY A 353 20.29 -5.56 10.58
CA GLY A 353 21.71 -5.52 10.27
C GLY A 353 22.13 -5.82 8.83
N GLN A 354 21.82 -4.95 7.88
CA GLN A 354 22.74 -4.73 6.75
C GLN A 354 22.56 -3.34 6.14
N ASN A 355 23.71 -2.71 5.93
CA ASN A 355 23.90 -1.34 5.51
C ASN A 355 23.70 -1.27 3.98
N ASP A 356 22.46 -1.45 3.51
CA ASP A 356 22.18 -1.54 2.08
C ASP A 356 21.75 -0.22 1.44
N SER A 357 22.35 -0.03 0.26
CA SER A 357 22.30 1.11 -0.64
C SER A 357 20.93 1.81 -0.76
N VAL A 358 20.99 3.14 -0.85
CA VAL A 358 19.89 4.08 -1.15
C VAL A 358 18.72 3.40 -1.88
N SER A 359 17.58 3.26 -1.21
CA SER A 359 16.38 2.64 -1.80
C SER A 359 16.04 3.35 -3.13
N GLY A 360 16.06 2.59 -4.23
CA GLY A 360 15.78 3.13 -5.56
C GLY A 360 14.41 3.81 -5.64
N VAL A 361 14.33 4.91 -6.40
CA VAL A 361 13.08 5.66 -6.62
C VAL A 361 12.13 4.91 -7.57
N PHE A 362 12.70 4.11 -8.48
CA PHE A 362 12.02 3.31 -9.49
C PHE A 362 12.23 1.81 -9.25
N LEU A 363 11.53 0.96 -10.00
CA LEU A 363 11.70 -0.48 -9.91
C LEU A 363 13.07 -0.88 -10.47
N THR A 364 13.71 -1.84 -9.82
CA THR A 364 14.76 -2.66 -10.45
C THR A 364 14.14 -3.63 -11.46
N ALA A 365 14.95 -4.28 -12.31
CA ALA A 365 14.44 -5.27 -13.27
C ALA A 365 13.67 -6.43 -12.59
N ALA A 366 14.16 -6.92 -11.45
CA ALA A 366 13.50 -7.98 -10.68
C ALA A 366 12.17 -7.49 -10.08
N GLU A 367 12.15 -6.26 -9.56
CA GLU A 367 10.92 -5.63 -9.04
C GLU A 367 9.89 -5.38 -10.17
N ASP A 368 10.34 -5.06 -11.38
CA ASP A 368 9.48 -4.86 -12.56
C ASP A 368 8.88 -6.18 -13.05
N GLU A 369 9.65 -7.27 -13.07
CA GLU A 369 9.16 -8.60 -13.35
C GLU A 369 8.10 -9.03 -12.31
N LEU A 370 8.39 -8.83 -11.02
CA LEU A 370 7.46 -9.12 -9.94
C LEU A 370 6.18 -8.28 -10.05
N ALA A 371 6.30 -6.98 -10.32
CA ALA A 371 5.15 -6.11 -10.52
C ALA A 371 4.29 -6.57 -11.71
N THR A 372 4.93 -7.01 -12.79
CA THR A 372 4.24 -7.57 -13.97
C THR A 372 3.46 -8.84 -13.59
N LYS A 373 4.07 -9.79 -12.87
CA LYS A 373 3.39 -11.00 -12.36
C LYS A 373 2.19 -10.67 -11.47
N VAL A 374 2.33 -9.69 -10.58
CA VAL A 374 1.23 -9.21 -9.72
C VAL A 374 0.07 -8.68 -10.55
N VAL A 375 0.35 -7.86 -11.56
CA VAL A 375 -0.68 -7.28 -12.43
C VAL A 375 -1.33 -8.36 -13.31
N ASP A 376 -0.56 -9.31 -13.84
CA ASP A 376 -1.09 -10.46 -14.59
C ASP A 376 -2.06 -11.28 -13.76
N ALA A 377 -1.65 -11.68 -12.55
CA ALA A 377 -2.50 -12.44 -11.65
C ALA A 377 -3.78 -11.69 -11.27
N PHE A 378 -3.68 -10.37 -11.06
CA PHE A 378 -4.84 -9.53 -10.77
C PHE A 378 -5.82 -9.47 -11.93
N VAL A 379 -5.34 -9.19 -13.14
CA VAL A 379 -6.19 -9.11 -14.34
C VAL A 379 -6.90 -10.44 -14.64
N GLN A 380 -6.23 -11.57 -14.38
CA GLN A 380 -6.81 -12.90 -14.61
C GLN A 380 -7.82 -13.30 -13.53
N SER A 381 -7.66 -12.82 -12.30
CA SER A 381 -8.37 -13.38 -11.14
C SER A 381 -9.45 -12.47 -10.56
N ILE A 382 -9.43 -11.17 -10.87
CA ILE A 382 -10.31 -10.16 -10.29
C ILE A 382 -11.24 -9.56 -11.35
N ASP A 383 -12.54 -9.50 -11.04
CA ASP A 383 -13.53 -8.82 -11.87
C ASP A 383 -13.45 -7.29 -11.65
N LEU A 384 -12.50 -6.66 -12.33
CA LEU A 384 -12.29 -5.21 -12.28
C LEU A 384 -13.52 -4.43 -12.72
N THR A 385 -14.19 -4.89 -13.79
CA THR A 385 -15.37 -4.20 -14.35
C THR A 385 -16.47 -4.14 -13.31
N LYS A 386 -16.79 -5.26 -12.67
CA LYS A 386 -17.82 -5.32 -11.64
C LYS A 386 -17.45 -4.49 -10.41
N LEU A 387 -16.18 -4.53 -10.00
CA LEU A 387 -15.66 -3.72 -8.91
C LEU A 387 -15.86 -2.22 -9.15
N LEU A 388 -15.52 -1.72 -10.34
CA LEU A 388 -15.70 -0.31 -10.70
C LEU A 388 -17.18 0.08 -10.78
N VAL A 389 -18.04 -0.78 -11.35
CA VAL A 389 -19.49 -0.54 -11.42
C VAL A 389 -20.12 -0.44 -10.02
N ASP A 390 -19.78 -1.36 -9.13
CA ASP A 390 -20.32 -1.35 -7.76
C ASP A 390 -19.81 -0.15 -6.96
N ALA A 391 -18.53 0.24 -7.17
CA ALA A 391 -17.96 1.42 -6.56
C ALA A 391 -18.62 2.71 -7.05
N GLU A 392 -18.90 2.85 -8.35
CA GLU A 392 -19.65 3.98 -8.91
C GLU A 392 -21.08 4.04 -8.37
N ALA A 393 -21.78 2.90 -8.31
CA ALA A 393 -23.14 2.82 -7.77
C ALA A 393 -23.23 3.19 -6.27
N SER A 394 -22.11 3.11 -5.55
CA SER A 394 -22.04 3.47 -4.13
C SER A 394 -21.86 4.98 -3.88
N LYS A 395 -21.55 5.77 -4.92
CA LYS A 395 -21.52 7.23 -4.80
C LYS A 395 -22.94 7.69 -4.45
N GLU A 396 -23.12 8.29 -3.27
CA GLU A 396 -24.41 8.91 -2.94
C GLU A 396 -24.78 9.92 -4.05
N PRO A 397 -26.03 9.93 -4.55
CA PRO A 397 -26.45 10.98 -5.46
C PRO A 397 -26.23 12.32 -4.75
N ALA A 398 -25.50 13.23 -5.40
CA ALA A 398 -25.29 14.58 -4.89
C ALA A 398 -26.68 15.17 -4.55
N LYS A 399 -26.99 15.27 -3.24
CA LYS A 399 -28.24 15.89 -2.81
C LYS A 399 -28.25 17.30 -3.37
N ALA A 400 -29.13 17.54 -4.34
CA ALA A 400 -29.48 18.87 -4.77
C ALA A 400 -29.87 19.66 -3.51
N VAL A 401 -29.20 20.78 -3.28
CA VAL A 401 -29.57 21.74 -2.24
C VAL A 401 -30.90 22.35 -2.66
N GLY A 402 -31.99 21.66 -2.30
CA GLY A 402 -33.36 22.12 -2.48
C GLY A 402 -33.69 23.12 -1.37
N SER A 403 -33.94 24.35 -1.79
CA SER A 403 -34.49 25.45 -0.99
C SER A 403 -35.66 25.01 -0.10
N ASN A 404 -35.64 25.49 1.14
CA ASN A 404 -36.73 25.41 2.12
C ASN A 404 -38.11 25.61 1.47
N GLY A 405 -38.97 24.61 1.63
CA GLY A 405 -40.38 24.67 1.29
C GLY A 405 -41.18 23.80 2.25
N THR A 406 -41.64 24.41 3.33
CA THR A 406 -42.49 23.82 4.36
C THR A 406 -43.78 23.28 3.74
N LYS A 407 -44.00 21.96 3.72
CA LYS A 407 -45.35 21.38 3.64
C LYS A 407 -45.43 20.10 4.47
N ALA A 408 -46.26 20.17 5.52
CA ALA A 408 -46.76 19.03 6.27
C ALA A 408 -47.90 18.36 5.49
N VAL A 409 -47.90 17.03 5.38
CA VAL A 409 -49.11 16.20 5.15
C VAL A 409 -48.95 14.81 5.79
N VAL A 410 -49.73 14.60 6.87
CA VAL A 410 -50.59 13.46 7.29
C VAL A 410 -50.36 12.05 6.69
N PRO A 411 -50.43 10.97 7.53
CA PRO A 411 -50.06 9.61 7.14
C PRO A 411 -51.15 8.86 6.37
N LYS A 412 -50.72 7.94 5.48
CA LYS A 412 -51.58 6.92 4.85
C LYS A 412 -50.96 5.54 4.96
N ALA A 413 -51.87 4.57 4.98
CA ALA A 413 -51.78 3.28 5.62
C ALA A 413 -51.21 2.14 4.76
N ASN A 414 -50.70 1.14 5.49
CA ASN A 414 -50.70 -0.30 5.22
C ASN A 414 -50.40 -0.82 3.81
N THR A 415 -49.17 -1.29 3.65
CA THR A 415 -48.84 -2.43 2.78
C THR A 415 -48.09 -3.50 3.59
N LYS A 416 -48.66 -4.72 3.62
CA LYS A 416 -48.21 -5.88 4.40
C LYS A 416 -46.77 -6.30 4.05
N PRO A 417 -45.90 -6.62 5.03
CA PRO A 417 -44.63 -7.27 4.76
C PRO A 417 -44.82 -8.77 4.52
N LYS A 418 -44.09 -9.32 3.54
CA LYS A 418 -44.02 -10.76 3.27
C LYS A 418 -43.15 -11.44 4.33
N ARG A 419 -43.79 -12.29 5.13
CA ARG A 419 -43.30 -13.47 5.87
C ARG A 419 -41.81 -13.44 6.32
N ALA A 420 -41.55 -12.81 7.47
CA ALA A 420 -40.36 -13.08 8.27
C ALA A 420 -40.43 -14.50 8.86
N ARG A 421 -39.35 -15.28 8.78
CA ARG A 421 -39.20 -16.52 9.57
C ARG A 421 -38.88 -16.10 11.00
N ASN A 422 -39.74 -16.47 11.95
CA ASN A 422 -39.52 -16.26 13.38
C ASN A 422 -38.26 -17.01 13.79
N PHE A 423 -37.22 -16.28 14.19
CA PHE A 423 -36.12 -16.79 15.00
C PHE A 423 -36.53 -16.51 16.45
N GLU A 424 -36.98 -17.54 17.15
CA GLU A 424 -37.27 -17.44 18.59
C GLU A 424 -35.94 -17.49 19.34
N ILE A 425 -35.62 -16.38 20.03
CA ILE A 425 -34.53 -16.33 21.00
C ILE A 425 -35.08 -16.95 22.30
N PRO A 426 -34.50 -18.02 22.85
CA PRO A 426 -34.94 -18.56 24.13
C PRO A 426 -34.73 -17.53 25.25
N THR A 427 -35.81 -17.08 25.85
CA THR A 427 -35.81 -16.16 27.01
C THR A 427 -35.79 -16.93 28.33
N SER A 428 -34.77 -17.77 28.53
CA SER A 428 -34.49 -18.38 29.82
C SER A 428 -32.99 -18.54 30.02
N PHE A 429 -32.42 -17.71 30.88
CA PHE A 429 -31.11 -17.94 31.46
C PHE A 429 -31.29 -18.88 32.66
N GLU A 430 -30.80 -20.12 32.56
CA GLU A 430 -30.46 -20.89 33.76
C GLU A 430 -29.12 -20.37 34.28
N THR A 431 -29.16 -19.70 35.44
CA THR A 431 -27.97 -19.44 36.25
C THR A 431 -27.42 -20.77 36.75
N VAL A 432 -26.36 -21.27 36.11
CA VAL A 432 -25.55 -22.34 36.68
C VAL A 432 -24.53 -21.70 37.61
N GLU A 433 -24.70 -21.89 38.92
CA GLU A 433 -23.68 -21.54 39.91
C GLU A 433 -22.47 -22.46 39.74
N LEU A 434 -21.30 -21.86 39.51
CA LEU A 434 -20.03 -22.58 39.55
C LEU A 434 -19.68 -22.87 41.02
N PRO A 435 -19.30 -24.11 41.40
CA PRO A 435 -18.94 -24.40 42.77
C PRO A 435 -17.67 -23.64 43.18
N SER A 436 -17.73 -22.99 44.33
CA SER A 436 -16.58 -22.39 44.99
C SER A 436 -15.61 -23.49 45.44
N PHE A 437 -14.35 -23.39 45.05
CA PHE A 437 -13.29 -24.27 45.56
C PHE A 437 -12.97 -23.89 47.01
N SER A 438 -13.50 -24.66 47.95
CA SER A 438 -13.02 -24.66 49.34
C SER A 438 -13.00 -26.07 49.91
N ALA A 439 -11.80 -26.49 50.28
CA ALA A 439 -11.44 -27.51 51.26
C ALA A 439 -11.72 -29.00 50.95
N LEU A 440 -10.60 -29.71 50.92
CA LEU A 440 -10.43 -31.14 51.13
C LEU A 440 -11.32 -31.70 52.24
N ASN A 441 -12.03 -32.78 51.96
CA ASN A 441 -12.19 -33.92 52.86
C ASN A 441 -12.65 -35.16 52.07
N ALA A 442 -12.03 -36.29 52.40
CA ALA A 442 -12.17 -37.59 51.75
C ALA A 442 -13.56 -38.21 51.91
N VAL A 443 -14.05 -38.91 50.88
CA VAL A 443 -15.08 -39.96 50.98
C VAL A 443 -14.78 -41.10 49.99
N GLU A 444 -15.13 -42.30 50.43
CA GLU A 444 -14.75 -43.64 50.00
C GLU A 444 -15.19 -44.08 48.59
N ILE A 445 -14.41 -45.00 48.03
CA ILE A 445 -14.57 -45.66 46.72
C ILE A 445 -15.34 -46.97 46.89
N PRO A 446 -16.41 -47.24 46.10
CA PRO A 446 -16.90 -48.60 45.88
C PRO A 446 -16.17 -49.25 44.70
N THR A 447 -15.67 -50.45 44.94
CA THR A 447 -14.95 -51.35 44.04
C THR A 447 -15.79 -51.87 42.87
N SER A 448 -15.25 -51.84 41.64
CA SER A 448 -15.06 -53.03 40.79
C SER A 448 -14.47 -52.66 39.41
N THR A 449 -13.21 -53.10 39.22
CA THR A 449 -12.60 -53.67 38.01
C THR A 449 -12.91 -53.09 36.62
N GLU A 450 -11.94 -52.37 36.04
CA GLU A 450 -11.00 -52.90 35.04
C GLU A 450 -9.89 -51.86 34.77
N THR A 451 -8.64 -52.25 34.99
CA THR A 451 -7.46 -51.38 34.95
C THR A 451 -6.68 -51.66 33.67
N MET A 452 -6.61 -50.70 32.74
CA MET A 452 -5.48 -50.60 31.81
C MET A 452 -4.63 -49.38 32.19
N ALA A 453 -3.40 -49.68 32.59
CA ALA A 453 -2.41 -48.72 33.04
C ALA A 453 -1.77 -47.97 31.86
N LEU A 454 -1.65 -46.66 32.02
CA LEU A 454 -0.75 -45.80 31.25
C LEU A 454 0.69 -46.03 31.76
N PRO A 455 1.71 -46.23 30.88
CA PRO A 455 3.08 -46.32 31.33
C PRO A 455 3.70 -44.93 31.56
N ALA A 456 4.48 -44.86 32.64
CA ALA A 456 5.28 -43.72 33.04
C ALA A 456 6.50 -43.50 32.12
N PHE A 457 6.87 -42.24 31.98
CA PHE A 457 8.08 -41.78 31.30
C PHE A 457 9.35 -42.38 31.94
N ASN A 458 10.01 -43.29 31.22
CA ASN A 458 11.48 -43.45 31.16
C ASN A 458 11.81 -44.77 30.44
N THR A 459 11.84 -44.76 29.10
CA THR A 459 12.71 -45.65 28.30
C THR A 459 12.67 -45.22 26.84
N MET A 460 13.85 -45.03 26.27
CA MET A 460 14.09 -44.62 24.89
C MET A 460 14.30 -45.90 24.08
N GLU A 461 13.36 -46.25 23.20
CA GLU A 461 13.56 -47.26 22.16
C GLU A 461 13.57 -46.58 20.79
N ILE A 462 14.65 -46.82 20.04
CA ILE A 462 14.88 -46.31 18.69
C ILE A 462 14.34 -47.35 17.70
N PRO A 463 13.35 -47.02 16.84
CA PRO A 463 13.05 -47.82 15.67
C PRO A 463 13.92 -47.33 14.51
N THR A 464 14.74 -48.25 14.00
CA THR A 464 15.46 -48.12 12.74
C THR A 464 14.48 -48.28 11.57
N SER A 465 14.19 -47.20 10.85
CA SER A 465 13.97 -47.26 9.41
C SER A 465 13.98 -45.85 8.80
N THR A 466 14.70 -45.77 7.70
CA THR A 466 15.08 -44.59 6.92
C THR A 466 13.94 -44.08 6.06
N GLU A 467 13.59 -42.80 6.21
CA GLU A 467 13.22 -41.93 5.09
C GLU A 467 13.49 -40.46 5.46
N THR A 468 14.27 -39.79 4.62
CA THR A 468 14.87 -38.48 4.88
C THR A 468 13.91 -37.37 4.45
N MET A 469 13.41 -36.57 5.40
CA MET A 469 12.91 -35.22 5.12
C MET A 469 13.52 -34.23 6.12
N ALA A 470 14.23 -33.25 5.59
CA ALA A 470 14.90 -32.20 6.34
C ALA A 470 13.88 -31.18 6.86
N LEU A 471 13.80 -31.04 8.19
CA LEU A 471 13.12 -29.94 8.86
C LEU A 471 14.13 -28.79 9.06
N PRO A 472 13.79 -27.52 8.75
CA PRO A 472 14.66 -26.39 9.02
C PRO A 472 14.71 -26.04 10.53
N SER A 473 15.84 -25.48 10.95
CA SER A 473 16.21 -25.14 12.32
C SER A 473 15.27 -24.10 12.95
N TYR A 474 14.69 -24.42 14.11
CA TYR A 474 14.12 -23.42 15.01
C TYR A 474 15.21 -22.92 15.95
N ASP A 475 15.53 -21.62 15.83
CA ASP A 475 16.36 -20.91 16.77
C ASP A 475 15.67 -20.79 18.14
N THR A 476 16.51 -20.98 19.15
CA THR A 476 16.26 -20.97 20.59
C THR A 476 15.67 -19.65 21.11
N VAL A 477 14.58 -19.72 21.86
CA VAL A 477 14.12 -18.64 22.74
C VAL A 477 14.60 -18.94 24.15
N GLU A 478 15.50 -18.09 24.68
CA GLU A 478 15.90 -18.10 26.09
C GLU A 478 14.75 -17.63 26.98
N ILE A 479 14.42 -18.42 27.99
CA ILE A 479 13.49 -18.09 29.07
C ILE A 479 14.34 -17.61 30.26
N PRO A 480 14.19 -16.37 30.75
CA PRO A 480 14.87 -15.95 31.97
C PRO A 480 14.22 -16.62 33.19
N THR A 481 14.96 -17.53 33.82
CA THR A 481 14.65 -18.08 35.15
C THR A 481 15.26 -17.18 36.23
N SER A 482 14.46 -16.33 36.87
CA SER A 482 14.74 -15.89 38.24
C SER A 482 13.48 -15.35 38.93
N THR A 483 12.97 -16.16 39.86
CA THR A 483 12.07 -15.75 40.93
C THR A 483 12.90 -15.16 42.07
N GLU A 484 12.72 -13.88 42.40
CA GLU A 484 13.10 -13.33 43.70
C GLU A 484 11.84 -13.11 44.54
N THR A 485 11.73 -13.88 45.62
CA THR A 485 10.85 -13.64 46.76
C THR A 485 11.41 -12.53 47.64
N MET A 486 10.62 -11.50 47.94
CA MET A 486 10.86 -10.60 49.07
C MET A 486 9.82 -10.89 50.18
N PRO A 487 10.23 -10.90 51.47
CA PRO A 487 9.34 -11.23 52.58
C PRO A 487 8.52 -10.03 53.05
N LEU A 488 7.22 -10.31 53.28
CA LEU A 488 6.12 -9.55 53.91
C LEU A 488 6.03 -8.03 53.68
#